data_AF-A0A7H8N3F7-F1
#
_entry.id   AF-A0A7H8N3F7-F1
#
_cell.length_a   1.000
_cell.length_b   1.000
_cell.length_c   1.000
_cell.angle_alpha   90.00
_cell.angle_beta   90.00
_cell.angle_gamma   90.00
#
_symmetry.space_group_name_H-M   'P 1'
#
loop_
_entity.id
_entity.type
_entity.pdbx_description
1 polymer ?
#
loop_
_entity_poly.entity_id
_entity_poly.type
_entity_poly.pdbx_seq_one_letter_code
_entity_poly.pdbx_strand_id
1 'polypeptide(L)'
;MCATCRKKARSAADHERRVRRVYGLGAGEYDALLAAQDGRCAICGGVRRQRLSVDHCHRTNLVRGLLCRMCNGRLLTAARDSAEALRAAARYLEDPPAPRLLGRRYYQGEERP
;
A
#
# COMPACT_ATOMS: atom_id res chain seq x y z
N MET A 1 -2.13 -28.08 21.86
CA MET A 1 -1.67 -26.77 21.31
C MET A 1 -0.80 -26.03 22.32
N CYS A 2 0.37 -25.55 21.94
CA CYS A 2 1.25 -24.76 22.81
C CYS A 2 0.79 -23.29 22.92
N ALA A 3 1.35 -22.54 23.88
CA ALA A 3 0.98 -21.13 24.14
C ALA A 3 1.21 -20.20 22.94
N THR A 4 2.26 -20.46 22.15
CA THR A 4 2.57 -19.68 20.93
C THR A 4 1.56 -19.93 19.82
N CYS A 5 1.08 -21.17 19.63
CA CYS A 5 -0.01 -21.48 18.71
C CYS A 5 -1.31 -20.79 19.11
N ARG A 6 -1.65 -20.78 20.40
CA ARG A 6 -2.83 -20.04 20.92
C ARG A 6 -2.75 -18.54 20.65
N LYS A 7 -1.57 -17.92 20.86
CA LYS A 7 -1.35 -16.49 20.59
C LYS A 7 -1.52 -16.15 19.11
N LYS A 8 -1.01 -16.99 18.20
CA LYS A 8 -1.17 -16.81 16.75
C LYS A 8 -2.64 -16.93 16.32
N ALA A 9 -3.33 -17.98 16.79
CA ALA A 9 -4.76 -18.20 16.50
C ALA A 9 -5.62 -17.03 16.97
N ARG A 10 -5.39 -16.54 18.21
CA ARG A 10 -6.07 -15.34 18.72
C ARG A 10 -5.81 -14.11 17.84
N SER A 11 -4.55 -13.86 17.45
CA SER A 11 -4.21 -12.74 16.57
C SER A 11 -4.88 -12.81 15.19
N ALA A 12 -5.08 -14.02 14.64
CA ALA A 12 -5.82 -14.22 13.39
C ALA A 12 -7.31 -13.91 13.57
N ALA A 13 -7.94 -14.49 14.59
CA ALA A 13 -9.36 -14.23 14.89
C ALA A 13 -9.62 -12.74 15.19
N ASP A 14 -8.73 -12.07 15.93
CA ASP A 14 -8.83 -10.64 16.24
C ASP A 14 -8.73 -9.78 14.98
N HIS A 15 -7.86 -10.18 14.04
CA HIS A 15 -7.72 -9.51 12.76
C HIS A 15 -8.96 -9.67 11.89
N GLU A 16 -9.47 -10.90 11.75
CA GLU A 16 -10.68 -11.19 10.99
C GLU A 16 -11.89 -10.41 11.53
N ARG A 17 -12.10 -10.42 12.85
CA ARG A 17 -13.18 -9.61 13.48
C ARG A 17 -13.04 -8.13 13.19
N ARG A 18 -11.82 -7.58 13.23
CA ARG A 18 -11.57 -6.18 12.89
C ARG A 18 -11.88 -5.92 11.42
N VAL A 19 -11.39 -6.75 10.52
CA VAL A 19 -11.53 -6.59 9.08
C VAL A 19 -13.01 -6.64 8.68
N ARG A 20 -13.75 -7.59 9.23
CA ARG A 20 -15.21 -7.66 9.07
C ARG A 20 -15.92 -6.41 9.58
N ARG A 21 -15.59 -5.96 10.79
CA ARG A 21 -16.25 -4.79 11.41
C ARG A 21 -15.95 -3.48 10.67
N VAL A 22 -14.73 -3.29 10.18
CA VAL A 22 -14.27 -2.00 9.63
C VAL A 22 -14.50 -1.93 8.11
N TYR A 23 -14.31 -3.03 7.39
CA TYR A 23 -14.32 -3.07 5.93
C TYR A 23 -15.45 -3.92 5.34
N GLY A 24 -16.29 -4.54 6.17
CA GLY A 24 -17.40 -5.38 5.70
C GLY A 24 -16.98 -6.72 5.11
N LEU A 25 -15.68 -7.07 5.13
CA LEU A 25 -15.18 -8.32 4.56
C LEU A 25 -15.57 -9.52 5.43
N GLY A 26 -16.27 -10.48 4.84
CA GLY A 26 -16.67 -11.75 5.43
C GLY A 26 -15.49 -12.64 5.83
N ALA A 27 -15.82 -13.77 6.46
CA ALA A 27 -14.81 -14.75 6.88
C ALA A 27 -14.05 -15.28 5.66
N GLY A 28 -12.73 -15.29 5.73
CA GLY A 28 -11.85 -15.72 4.63
C GLY A 28 -11.75 -14.78 3.42
N GLU A 29 -12.57 -13.73 3.29
CA GLU A 29 -12.50 -12.82 2.13
C GLU A 29 -11.18 -12.04 2.05
N TYR A 30 -10.62 -11.67 3.21
CA TYR A 30 -9.28 -11.08 3.27
C TYR A 30 -8.22 -12.04 2.71
N ASP A 31 -8.27 -13.31 3.11
CA ASP A 31 -7.29 -14.31 2.68
C ASP A 31 -7.47 -14.66 1.20
N ALA A 32 -8.72 -14.68 0.71
CA ALA A 32 -9.03 -14.84 -0.71
C ALA A 32 -8.46 -13.67 -1.53
N LEU A 33 -8.63 -12.43 -1.06
CA LEU A 33 -8.06 -11.25 -1.71
C LEU A 33 -6.54 -11.25 -1.65
N LEU A 34 -5.95 -11.69 -0.53
CA LEU A 34 -4.51 -11.84 -0.38
C LEU A 34 -3.96 -12.89 -1.35
N ALA A 35 -4.64 -14.03 -1.49
CA ALA A 35 -4.26 -15.09 -2.42
C ALA A 35 -4.39 -14.64 -3.88
N ALA A 36 -5.48 -13.94 -4.23
CA ALA A 36 -5.68 -13.36 -5.57
C ALA A 36 -4.61 -12.31 -5.92
N GLN A 37 -3.96 -11.71 -4.93
CA GLN A 37 -2.83 -10.79 -5.09
C GLN A 37 -1.46 -11.47 -4.90
N ASP A 38 -1.37 -12.81 -4.92
CA ASP A 38 -0.14 -13.58 -4.72
C ASP A 38 0.60 -13.25 -3.40
N GLY A 39 -0.14 -12.83 -2.36
CA GLY A 39 0.43 -12.38 -1.10
C GLY A 39 1.20 -11.05 -1.19
N ARG A 40 0.96 -10.24 -2.22
CA ARG A 40 1.73 -9.03 -2.54
C ARG A 40 0.87 -7.77 -2.51
N CYS A 41 1.56 -6.64 -2.32
CA CYS A 41 0.96 -5.31 -2.45
C CYS A 41 0.47 -5.09 -3.88
N ALA A 42 -0.82 -4.72 -4.06
CA ALA A 42 -1.38 -4.49 -5.39
C ALA A 42 -0.73 -3.33 -6.17
N ILE A 43 -0.07 -2.39 -5.48
CA ILE A 43 0.62 -1.26 -6.13
C ILE A 43 2.08 -1.60 -6.48
N CYS A 44 2.86 -2.08 -5.51
CA CYS A 44 4.31 -2.22 -5.71
C CYS A 44 4.79 -3.67 -5.89
N GLY A 45 3.90 -4.66 -5.84
CA GLY A 45 4.24 -6.09 -5.96
C GLY A 45 5.09 -6.67 -4.83
N GLY A 46 5.41 -5.87 -3.81
CA GLY A 46 6.27 -6.27 -2.70
C GLY A 46 5.57 -7.20 -1.71
N VAL A 47 6.26 -8.29 -1.33
CA VAL A 47 5.87 -9.17 -0.22
C VAL A 47 6.20 -8.50 1.10
N ARG A 48 5.36 -8.69 2.13
CA ARG A 48 5.57 -8.14 3.46
C ARG A 48 5.46 -9.24 4.52
N ARG A 49 6.29 -9.15 5.56
CA ARG A 49 6.18 -9.99 6.76
C ARG A 49 4.93 -9.64 7.59
N GLN A 50 4.52 -8.38 7.52
CA GLN A 50 3.31 -7.88 8.17
C GLN A 50 2.10 -8.03 7.24
N ARG A 51 0.91 -8.14 7.82
CA ARG A 51 -0.34 -8.13 7.07
C ARG A 51 -0.46 -6.85 6.24
N LEU A 52 -0.99 -7.00 5.03
CA LEU A 52 -1.30 -5.87 4.17
C LEU A 52 -2.55 -5.13 4.68
N SER A 53 -2.57 -3.82 4.49
CA SER A 53 -3.71 -2.96 4.82
C SER A 53 -4.81 -3.11 3.78
N VAL A 54 -6.07 -3.13 4.22
CA VAL A 54 -7.22 -3.04 3.32
C VAL A 54 -7.36 -1.59 2.87
N ASP A 55 -7.19 -1.35 1.58
CA ASP A 55 -7.38 -0.05 0.94
C ASP A 55 -8.83 0.10 0.48
N HIS A 56 -9.38 1.30 0.67
CA HIS A 56 -10.75 1.63 0.31
C HIS A 56 -10.86 3.08 -0.16
N CYS A 57 -11.80 3.35 -1.06
CA CYS A 57 -12.08 4.70 -1.51
C CYS A 57 -12.84 5.47 -0.42
N HIS A 58 -12.30 6.60 0.03
CA HIS A 58 -12.93 7.42 1.07
C HIS A 58 -14.24 8.11 0.64
N ARG A 59 -14.59 8.07 -0.66
CA ARG A 59 -15.84 8.66 -1.19
C ARG A 59 -16.97 7.65 -1.30
N THR A 60 -16.66 6.44 -1.77
CA THR A 60 -17.66 5.40 -2.06
C THR A 60 -17.64 4.26 -1.05
N ASN A 61 -16.66 4.23 -0.15
CA ASN A 61 -16.35 3.11 0.75
C ASN A 61 -16.03 1.79 0.01
N LEU A 62 -15.79 1.83 -1.30
CA LEU A 62 -15.42 0.66 -2.08
C LEU A 62 -14.04 0.14 -1.66
N VAL A 63 -13.96 -1.12 -1.23
CA VAL A 63 -12.69 -1.83 -1.02
C VAL A 63 -12.00 -2.02 -2.38
N ARG A 64 -10.74 -1.59 -2.49
CA ARG A 64 -9.97 -1.63 -3.75
C ARG A 64 -8.97 -2.77 -3.78
N GLY A 65 -8.38 -3.14 -2.64
CA GLY A 65 -7.36 -4.17 -2.59
C GLY A 65 -6.55 -4.17 -1.29
N LEU A 66 -5.51 -4.98 -1.25
CA LEU A 66 -4.55 -5.03 -0.14
C LEU A 66 -3.23 -4.37 -0.50
N LEU A 67 -2.79 -3.43 0.34
CA LEU A 67 -1.61 -2.61 0.10
C LEU A 67 -0.63 -2.70 1.27
N CYS A 68 0.67 -2.56 0.98
CA CYS A 68 1.63 -2.41 2.07
C CYS A 68 1.49 -1.05 2.76
N ARG A 69 1.93 -0.95 4.03
CA ARG A 69 1.85 0.29 4.83
C ARG A 69 2.45 1.50 4.11
N MET A 70 3.53 1.31 3.34
CA MET A 70 4.13 2.37 2.55
C MET A 70 3.13 2.87 1.50
N CYS A 71 2.70 1.99 0.58
CA CYS A 71 1.83 2.40 -0.53
C CYS A 71 0.50 2.98 -0.02
N ASN A 72 -0.13 2.31 0.96
CA ASN A 72 -1.39 2.76 1.53
C ASN A 72 -1.25 4.09 2.28
N GLY A 73 -0.32 4.15 3.24
CA GLY A 73 -0.26 5.25 4.20
C GLY A 73 0.60 6.43 3.77
N ARG A 74 1.47 6.27 2.77
CA ARG A 74 2.35 7.33 2.28
C ARG A 74 2.07 7.70 0.85
N LEU A 75 2.04 6.74 -0.09
CA LEU A 75 1.90 7.06 -1.51
C LEU A 75 0.51 7.60 -1.82
N LEU A 76 -0.55 6.84 -1.51
CA LEU A 76 -1.92 7.26 -1.77
C LEU A 76 -2.30 8.50 -0.93
N THR A 77 -1.86 8.55 0.33
CA THR A 77 -2.05 9.73 1.18
C THR A 77 -1.39 10.99 0.60
N ALA A 78 -0.14 10.89 0.14
CA ALA A 78 0.58 12.04 -0.45
C ALA A 78 -0.06 12.50 -1.77
N ALA A 79 -0.55 11.54 -2.56
CA ALA A 79 -1.31 11.83 -3.78
C ALA A 79 -2.77 12.27 -3.50
N ARG A 80 -3.20 12.32 -2.22
CA ARG A 80 -4.58 12.63 -1.80
C ARG A 80 -5.62 11.75 -2.52
N ASP A 81 -5.28 10.49 -2.75
CA ASP A 81 -6.10 9.53 -3.48
C ASP A 81 -6.45 9.96 -4.93
N SER A 82 -5.68 10.90 -5.52
CA SER A 82 -5.86 11.37 -6.90
C SER A 82 -5.01 10.56 -7.89
N ALA A 83 -5.70 9.90 -8.81
CA ALA A 83 -5.06 9.23 -9.94
C ALA A 83 -4.36 10.24 -10.87
N GLU A 84 -4.91 11.44 -11.04
CA GLU A 84 -4.30 12.51 -11.84
C GLU A 84 -2.95 12.94 -11.25
N ALA A 85 -2.88 13.12 -9.93
CA ALA A 85 -1.62 13.48 -9.25
C ALA A 85 -0.54 12.40 -9.44
N LEU A 86 -0.92 11.12 -9.35
CA LEU A 86 0.01 10.01 -9.59
C LEU A 86 0.50 9.95 -11.04
N ARG A 87 -0.39 10.17 -12.02
CA ARG A 87 -0.01 10.26 -13.44
C ARG A 87 0.90 11.46 -13.72
N ALA A 88 0.63 12.60 -13.09
CA ALA A 88 1.48 13.78 -13.20
C ALA A 88 2.87 13.54 -12.59
N ALA A 89 2.94 12.85 -11.46
CA ALA A 89 4.21 12.46 -10.84
C ALA A 89 5.02 11.51 -11.74
N ALA A 90 4.37 10.51 -12.36
CA ALA A 90 5.02 9.63 -13.33
C ALA A 90 5.59 10.44 -14.51
N ARG A 91 4.78 11.33 -15.11
CA ARG A 91 5.21 12.20 -16.20
C ARG A 91 6.40 13.09 -15.81
N TYR A 92 6.42 13.64 -14.60
CA TYR A 92 7.53 14.46 -14.11
C TYR A 92 8.84 13.66 -14.02
N LEU A 93 8.78 12.38 -13.66
CA LEU A 93 9.96 11.51 -13.59
C LEU A 93 10.47 11.12 -14.99
N GLU A 94 9.56 10.95 -15.95
CA GLU A 94 9.88 10.58 -17.34
C GLU A 94 10.39 11.77 -18.16
N ASP A 95 9.75 12.93 -18.04
CA ASP A 95 10.12 14.19 -18.70
C ASP A 95 10.24 15.33 -17.68
N PRO A 96 11.33 15.35 -16.88
CA PRO A 96 11.57 16.44 -15.96
C PRO A 96 11.88 17.73 -16.74
N PRO A 97 11.44 18.90 -16.25
CA PRO A 97 11.65 20.17 -16.96
C PRO A 97 13.12 20.63 -16.94
N ALA A 98 13.91 20.22 -15.94
CA ALA A 98 15.26 20.74 -15.74
C ALA A 98 16.23 20.45 -16.91
N PRO A 99 16.35 19.21 -17.44
CA PRO A 99 17.19 18.94 -18.60
C PRO A 99 16.83 19.76 -19.85
N ARG A 100 15.53 20.04 -20.06
CA ARG A 100 15.05 20.82 -21.20
C ARG A 100 15.34 22.32 -21.08
N LEU A 101 15.23 22.86 -19.86
CA LEU A 101 15.35 24.30 -19.61
C LEU A 101 16.78 24.73 -19.25
N LEU A 102 17.52 23.89 -18.53
CA LEU A 102 18.80 24.25 -17.89
C LEU A 102 19.97 23.36 -18.35
N GLY A 103 19.70 22.37 -19.21
CA GLY A 103 20.63 21.29 -19.51
C GLY A 103 20.77 20.29 -18.36
N ARG A 104 21.64 19.29 -18.52
CA ARG A 104 21.92 18.31 -17.46
C ARG A 104 22.69 18.98 -16.33
N ARG A 105 22.09 18.98 -15.13
CA ARG A 105 22.69 19.49 -13.89
C ARG A 105 22.62 18.40 -12.83
N TYR A 106 23.65 18.31 -12.01
CA TYR A 106 23.73 17.36 -10.90
C TYR A 106 23.67 18.10 -9.57
N TYR A 107 22.99 17.51 -8.59
CA TYR A 107 22.88 18.05 -7.23
C TYR A 107 24.27 18.18 -6.60
N GLN A 108 24.64 19.39 -6.17
CA GLN A 108 25.90 19.69 -5.48
C GLN A 108 25.67 19.58 -3.97
N GLY A 109 25.47 18.36 -3.47
CA GLY A 109 25.41 18.09 -2.04
C GLY A 109 26.73 17.51 -1.53
N GLU A 110 27.08 17.79 -0.28
CA GLU A 110 28.19 17.13 0.41
C GLU A 110 28.00 15.61 0.35
N GLU A 111 29.08 14.88 0.07
CA GLU A 111 29.11 13.42 0.22
C GLU A 111 28.62 13.08 1.63
N ARG A 112 27.42 12.53 1.73
CA ARG A 112 26.87 12.08 3.01
C ARG A 112 27.67 10.83 3.42
N PRO A 113 28.27 10.80 4.62
CA PRO A 113 29.14 9.70 5.05
C PRO A 113 28.43 8.34 5.08
#